data_AF-A0A2G8L9G2-F1
#
_entry.id   AF-A0A2G8L9G2-F1
#
_cell.length_a   1.000
_cell.length_b   1.000
_cell.length_c   1.000
_cell.angle_alpha   90.00
_cell.angle_beta   90.00
_cell.angle_gamma   90.00
#
_symmetry.space_group_name_H-M   'P 1'
#
loop_
_entity.id
_entity.type
_entity.pdbx_description
1 polymer ?
#
loop_
_entity_poly.entity_id
_entity_poly.type
_entity_poly.pdbx_seq_one_letter_code
_entity_poly.pdbx_strand_id
1 'polypeptide(L)'
;MDNRTTVEEKLVEDLAAHVAETTDRNVPVLLLALQDILDKVVPGSQKAEQVKKAIWKFDLLQSVLIALKQDFSQNSGKWKTASSLTKILAYCSVGLDPPDSHEFHAIFLPDSVERLLILCRNLQHRYTKIPEGATVSTKKDLLQNFNEVLESLRWLHSGHVFLATNVLRSNYLLQMIITDDKETGISLLGAIQSAVRVNPSVLDTLDEKLVHSLLDEIIYKLSAFSDAELGAAATRALVNIADVYQPLIKLLYSRYKGLRPLLSRWTGKGFGRDLKKLLELLDAGSAQEAEMQRLHRAATTVQAIIRGFLARRRLKKADKAFANLQKNYRIHQEKKDEQKASHRQERELQHQLLLSRRRAIRETRQRQLDMIAAMHPAEIDKYLEISQIQAAVKLQAIWRGVLERRKLGLRKATAQQVRAAITIQRHIRRYLKRQDEKRKEPMMWQPPPGLTDERRVELQSMIEEKRTAKPSKVSERADQEDLHLKAQDAWMHYLSRRLVMKKGYQRREALLASLEMDADLLATAPKLSDATNRDVYTFTSHSAPVAAKALANHREEVNMLRQPWWKKMHLEDKNEDDVEGMEEAVMF
;
A
#
# COMPACT_ATOMS: atom_id res chain seq x y z
N MET A 1 0.30 -64.76 -21.19
CA MET A 1 -1.12 -65.16 -21.14
C MET A 1 -1.75 -64.47 -19.95
N ASP A 2 -2.58 -63.46 -20.17
CA ASP A 2 -3.58 -63.01 -19.20
C ASP A 2 -4.72 -62.38 -20.00
N ASN A 3 -5.44 -63.26 -20.69
CA ASN A 3 -6.54 -62.95 -21.59
C ASN A 3 -7.84 -62.92 -20.78
N ARG A 4 -7.99 -61.91 -19.91
CA ARG A 4 -9.30 -61.56 -19.35
C ARG A 4 -9.83 -60.38 -20.14
N THR A 5 -10.39 -60.68 -21.32
CA THR A 5 -11.25 -59.73 -22.03
C THR A 5 -12.32 -59.27 -21.05
N THR A 6 -12.34 -57.97 -20.80
CA THR A 6 -13.34 -57.39 -19.90
C THR A 6 -14.72 -57.53 -20.56
N VAL A 7 -15.78 -57.66 -19.76
CA VAL A 7 -17.15 -57.81 -20.30
C VAL A 7 -17.49 -56.63 -21.21
N GLU A 8 -16.97 -55.45 -20.88
CA GLU A 8 -17.13 -54.23 -21.66
C GLU A 8 -16.42 -54.27 -23.02
N GLU A 9 -15.25 -54.90 -23.16
CA GLU A 9 -14.56 -55.07 -24.45
C GLU A 9 -15.32 -55.96 -25.42
N LYS A 10 -15.94 -57.05 -24.93
CA LYS A 10 -16.78 -57.92 -25.75
C LYS A 10 -18.04 -57.21 -26.25
N LEU A 11 -18.63 -56.35 -25.41
CA LEU A 11 -19.77 -55.52 -25.82
C LEU A 11 -19.40 -54.52 -26.92
N VAL A 12 -18.16 -54.02 -26.93
CA VAL A 12 -17.65 -53.16 -28.01
C VAL A 12 -17.43 -53.95 -29.30
N GLU A 13 -16.92 -55.18 -29.21
CA GLU A 13 -16.74 -56.09 -30.35
C GLU A 13 -18.08 -56.51 -30.97
N ASP A 14 -19.06 -56.89 -30.13
CA ASP A 14 -20.43 -57.21 -30.58
C ASP A 14 -21.07 -55.99 -31.26
N LEU A 15 -20.88 -54.79 -30.70
CA LEU A 15 -21.41 -53.56 -31.29
C LEU A 15 -20.74 -53.25 -32.64
N ALA A 16 -19.44 -53.49 -32.77
CA ALA A 16 -18.72 -53.31 -34.04
C ALA A 16 -19.22 -54.25 -35.12
N ALA A 17 -19.48 -55.53 -34.79
CA ALA A 17 -20.10 -56.47 -35.71
C ALA A 17 -21.49 -56.01 -36.16
N HIS A 18 -22.33 -55.53 -35.23
CA HIS A 18 -23.66 -55.00 -35.55
C HIS A 18 -23.60 -53.73 -36.40
N VAL A 19 -22.64 -52.82 -36.15
CA VAL A 19 -22.46 -51.60 -36.95
C VAL A 19 -22.02 -51.94 -38.38
N ALA A 20 -21.19 -52.97 -38.58
CA ALA A 20 -20.77 -53.41 -39.91
C ALA A 20 -21.91 -54.06 -40.72
N GLU A 21 -22.86 -54.73 -40.06
CA GLU A 21 -23.98 -55.42 -40.70
C GLU A 21 -25.21 -54.51 -40.98
N THR A 22 -25.27 -53.33 -40.38
CA THR A 22 -26.47 -52.46 -40.44
C THR A 22 -26.41 -51.45 -41.59
N THR A 23 -27.59 -51.06 -42.10
CA THR A 23 -27.72 -49.98 -43.10
C THR A 23 -27.41 -48.60 -42.51
N ASP A 24 -26.80 -47.73 -43.33
CA ASP A 24 -26.27 -46.40 -42.97
C ASP A 24 -27.20 -45.52 -42.10
N ARG A 25 -28.52 -45.63 -42.22
CA ARG A 25 -29.49 -44.78 -41.51
C ARG A 25 -29.64 -45.09 -40.02
N ASN A 26 -29.41 -46.35 -39.61
CA ASN A 26 -29.56 -46.77 -38.22
C ASN A 26 -28.22 -46.79 -37.46
N VAL A 27 -27.10 -46.71 -38.18
CA VAL A 27 -25.74 -46.65 -37.61
C VAL A 27 -25.62 -45.57 -36.51
N PRO A 28 -26.14 -44.33 -36.66
CA PRO A 28 -26.05 -43.32 -35.60
C PRO A 28 -26.74 -43.70 -34.29
N VAL A 29 -27.83 -44.47 -34.34
CA VAL A 29 -28.58 -44.90 -33.16
C VAL A 29 -27.89 -46.07 -32.47
N LEU A 30 -27.34 -47.01 -33.23
CA LEU A 30 -26.53 -48.10 -32.68
C LEU A 30 -25.26 -47.57 -31.99
N LEU A 31 -24.63 -46.55 -32.56
CA LEU A 31 -23.47 -45.90 -31.96
C LEU A 31 -23.80 -45.15 -30.65
N LEU A 32 -25.06 -44.85 -30.34
CA LEU A 32 -25.43 -44.31 -29.02
C LEU A 32 -25.30 -45.35 -27.91
N ALA A 33 -25.39 -46.65 -28.20
CA ALA A 33 -25.16 -47.68 -27.19
C ALA A 33 -23.70 -47.69 -26.70
N LEU A 34 -22.77 -47.04 -27.41
CA LEU A 34 -21.43 -46.75 -26.86
C LEU A 34 -21.51 -45.86 -25.63
N GLN A 35 -22.48 -44.95 -25.55
CA GLN A 35 -22.68 -44.11 -24.37
C GLN A 35 -23.04 -44.96 -23.15
N ASP A 36 -23.92 -45.94 -23.29
CA ASP A 36 -24.31 -46.85 -22.21
C ASP A 36 -23.13 -47.72 -21.74
N ILE A 37 -22.20 -48.05 -22.64
CA ILE A 37 -20.96 -48.78 -22.29
C ILE A 37 -20.02 -47.85 -21.51
N LEU A 38 -19.86 -46.60 -21.97
CA LEU A 38 -18.98 -45.61 -21.33
C LEU A 38 -19.49 -45.17 -19.95
N ASP A 39 -20.80 -45.05 -19.76
CA ASP A 39 -21.42 -44.65 -18.48
C ASP A 39 -21.27 -45.72 -17.38
N LYS A 40 -21.11 -46.99 -17.76
CA LYS A 40 -20.83 -48.09 -16.83
C LYS A 40 -19.39 -48.08 -16.31
N VAL A 41 -18.49 -47.33 -16.96
CA VAL A 41 -17.07 -47.32 -16.64
C VAL A 41 -16.69 -45.99 -15.96
N VAL A 42 -15.99 -46.08 -14.83
CA VAL A 42 -15.55 -44.89 -14.08
C VAL A 42 -14.54 -44.09 -14.92
N PRO A 43 -14.75 -42.77 -15.13
CA PRO A 43 -13.83 -41.91 -15.86
C PRO A 43 -12.41 -41.95 -15.29
N GLY A 44 -11.40 -42.17 -16.13
CA GLY A 44 -9.98 -42.21 -15.73
C GLY A 44 -9.50 -43.52 -15.11
N SER A 45 -10.34 -44.55 -15.04
CA SER A 45 -9.90 -45.91 -14.64
C SER A 45 -9.11 -46.61 -15.75
N GLN A 46 -8.24 -47.57 -15.40
CA GLN A 46 -7.52 -48.41 -16.39
C GLN A 46 -8.48 -49.16 -17.32
N LYS A 47 -9.68 -49.51 -16.84
CA LYS A 47 -10.75 -50.12 -17.64
C LYS A 47 -11.30 -49.16 -18.70
N ALA A 48 -11.42 -47.86 -18.39
CA ALA A 48 -11.85 -46.87 -19.36
C ALA A 48 -10.83 -46.72 -20.50
N GLU A 49 -9.54 -46.79 -20.19
CA GLU A 49 -8.48 -46.71 -21.18
C GLU A 49 -8.47 -47.94 -22.09
N GLN A 50 -8.69 -49.14 -21.54
CA GLN A 50 -8.83 -50.38 -22.30
C GLN A 50 -10.04 -50.35 -23.24
N VAL A 51 -11.20 -49.91 -22.76
CA VAL A 51 -12.41 -49.73 -23.59
C VAL A 51 -12.18 -48.69 -24.70
N LYS A 52 -11.55 -47.55 -24.41
CA LYS A 52 -11.22 -46.55 -25.45
C LYS A 52 -10.26 -47.11 -26.51
N LYS A 53 -9.25 -47.91 -26.11
CA LYS A 53 -8.35 -48.60 -27.05
C LYS A 53 -9.08 -49.64 -27.90
N ALA A 54 -10.04 -50.37 -27.33
CA ALA A 54 -10.89 -51.30 -28.08
C ALA A 54 -11.76 -50.56 -29.10
N ILE A 55 -12.39 -49.43 -28.72
CA ILE A 55 -13.21 -48.61 -29.63
C ILE A 55 -12.36 -48.11 -30.82
N TRP A 56 -11.12 -47.71 -30.58
CA TRP A 56 -10.19 -47.32 -31.66
C TRP A 56 -9.79 -48.52 -32.53
N LYS A 57 -9.44 -49.67 -31.92
CA LYS A 57 -9.03 -50.88 -32.64
C LYS A 57 -10.10 -51.42 -33.59
N PHE A 58 -11.37 -51.25 -33.24
CA PHE A 58 -12.51 -51.68 -34.07
C PHE A 58 -13.05 -50.58 -35.00
N ASP A 59 -12.29 -49.51 -35.23
CA ASP A 59 -12.64 -48.37 -36.11
C ASP A 59 -13.99 -47.69 -35.83
N LEU A 60 -14.53 -47.88 -34.63
CA LEU A 60 -15.83 -47.33 -34.25
C LEU A 60 -15.79 -45.80 -34.16
N LEU A 61 -14.64 -45.21 -33.84
CA LEU A 61 -14.47 -43.75 -33.84
C LEU A 61 -14.55 -43.17 -35.25
N GLN A 62 -14.00 -43.86 -36.24
CA GLN A 62 -14.09 -43.52 -37.65
C GLN A 62 -15.54 -43.69 -38.13
N SER A 63 -16.25 -44.74 -37.69
CA SER A 63 -17.68 -44.91 -37.96
C SER A 63 -18.52 -43.77 -37.38
N VAL A 64 -18.23 -43.29 -36.16
CA VAL A 64 -18.87 -42.10 -35.57
C VAL A 64 -18.58 -40.86 -36.41
N LEU A 65 -17.34 -40.66 -36.85
CA LEU A 65 -16.96 -39.52 -37.68
C LEU A 65 -17.67 -39.52 -39.05
N ILE A 66 -17.86 -40.70 -39.66
CA ILE A 66 -18.62 -40.86 -40.91
C ILE A 66 -20.10 -40.65 -40.66
N ALA A 67 -20.65 -41.18 -39.57
CA ALA A 67 -22.05 -40.98 -39.19
C ALA A 67 -22.39 -39.49 -39.02
N LEU A 68 -21.46 -38.70 -38.48
CA LEU A 68 -21.61 -37.25 -38.35
C LEU A 68 -21.69 -36.48 -39.69
N LYS A 69 -21.35 -37.11 -40.83
CA LYS A 69 -21.52 -36.53 -42.17
C LYS A 69 -22.96 -36.62 -42.69
N GLN A 70 -23.80 -37.46 -42.08
CA GLN A 70 -25.17 -37.67 -42.55
C GLN A 70 -26.11 -36.50 -42.18
N ASP A 71 -27.18 -36.34 -42.95
CA ASP A 71 -28.23 -35.37 -42.66
C ASP A 71 -29.18 -35.87 -41.55
N PHE A 72 -28.92 -35.45 -40.31
CA PHE A 72 -29.70 -35.85 -39.12
C PHE A 72 -31.15 -35.36 -39.08
N SER A 73 -31.65 -34.64 -40.09
CA SER A 73 -33.07 -34.30 -40.19
C SER A 73 -33.98 -35.50 -40.44
N GLN A 74 -33.46 -36.59 -41.01
CA GLN A 74 -34.23 -37.79 -41.39
C GLN A 74 -33.99 -38.99 -40.46
N ASN A 75 -33.05 -38.90 -39.51
CA ASN A 75 -32.67 -39.98 -38.62
C ASN A 75 -33.52 -39.97 -37.33
N SER A 76 -33.76 -41.15 -36.75
CA SER A 76 -34.41 -41.30 -35.45
C SER A 76 -33.58 -40.62 -34.34
N GLY A 77 -34.21 -39.72 -33.58
CA GLY A 77 -33.56 -38.90 -32.56
C GLY A 77 -33.03 -37.53 -33.04
N LYS A 78 -33.17 -37.19 -34.32
CA LYS A 78 -32.88 -35.86 -34.90
C LYS A 78 -31.47 -35.35 -34.51
N TRP A 79 -31.32 -34.06 -34.24
CA TRP A 79 -30.05 -33.40 -33.88
C TRP A 79 -29.51 -33.76 -32.50
N LYS A 80 -30.34 -34.36 -31.63
CA LYS A 80 -29.91 -34.83 -30.30
C LYS A 80 -29.02 -36.07 -30.41
N THR A 81 -29.28 -36.93 -31.39
CA THR A 81 -28.38 -38.04 -31.73
C THR A 81 -27.02 -37.51 -32.16
N ALA A 82 -27.00 -36.47 -33.00
CA ALA A 82 -25.75 -35.83 -33.43
C ALA A 82 -24.97 -35.24 -32.24
N SER A 83 -25.61 -34.48 -31.35
CA SER A 83 -24.93 -33.89 -30.17
C SER A 83 -24.42 -34.94 -29.18
N SER A 84 -25.10 -36.08 -29.07
CA SER A 84 -24.66 -37.19 -28.21
C SER A 84 -23.47 -37.92 -28.84
N LEU A 85 -23.49 -38.15 -30.15
CA LEU A 85 -22.35 -38.72 -30.87
C LEU A 85 -21.10 -37.83 -30.82
N THR A 86 -21.25 -36.50 -30.90
CA THR A 86 -20.11 -35.59 -30.74
C THR A 86 -19.52 -35.61 -29.34
N LYS A 87 -20.37 -35.76 -28.30
CA LYS A 87 -19.92 -35.97 -26.92
C LYS A 87 -19.12 -37.27 -26.79
N ILE A 88 -19.61 -38.38 -27.37
CA ILE A 88 -18.90 -39.67 -27.37
C ILE A 88 -17.55 -39.51 -28.08
N LEU A 89 -17.54 -38.90 -29.27
CA LEU A 89 -16.32 -38.67 -30.04
C LEU A 89 -15.30 -37.85 -29.24
N ALA A 90 -15.73 -36.75 -28.62
CA ALA A 90 -14.85 -35.90 -27.81
C ALA A 90 -14.33 -36.64 -26.55
N TYR A 91 -15.18 -37.39 -25.86
CA TYR A 91 -14.80 -38.13 -24.65
C TYR A 91 -13.82 -39.27 -24.94
N CYS A 92 -14.07 -40.04 -25.99
CA CYS A 92 -13.20 -41.14 -26.40
C CYS A 92 -11.86 -40.63 -26.95
N SER A 93 -11.84 -39.48 -27.62
CA SER A 93 -10.62 -38.91 -28.19
C SER A 93 -9.69 -38.28 -27.13
N VAL A 94 -10.22 -37.81 -26.00
CA VAL A 94 -9.41 -37.20 -24.94
C VAL A 94 -8.82 -38.27 -24.01
N GLY A 95 -7.49 -38.28 -23.89
CA GLY A 95 -6.74 -39.24 -23.07
C GLY A 95 -6.53 -40.61 -23.72
N LEU A 96 -6.82 -40.76 -25.02
CA LEU A 96 -6.45 -41.93 -25.81
C LEU A 96 -5.07 -41.71 -26.42
N ASP A 97 -4.15 -42.65 -26.18
CA ASP A 97 -2.85 -42.72 -26.85
C ASP A 97 -2.75 -44.08 -27.59
N PRO A 98 -3.18 -44.13 -28.86
CA PRO A 98 -3.16 -45.36 -29.64
C PRO A 98 -1.73 -45.65 -30.15
N PRO A 99 -1.41 -46.93 -30.44
CA PRO A 99 -0.10 -47.31 -30.97
C PRO A 99 0.25 -46.63 -32.31
N ASP A 100 -0.76 -46.27 -33.12
CA ASP A 100 -0.62 -45.53 -34.37
C ASP A 100 -0.83 -44.02 -34.16
N SER A 101 -0.04 -43.43 -33.27
CA SER A 101 -0.24 -42.05 -32.79
C SER A 101 -0.24 -41.00 -33.92
N HIS A 102 0.46 -41.24 -35.04
CA HIS A 102 0.53 -40.27 -36.15
C HIS A 102 -0.80 -40.14 -36.92
N GLU A 103 -1.44 -41.24 -37.30
CA GLU A 103 -2.73 -41.19 -38.02
C GLU A 103 -3.83 -40.56 -37.16
N PHE A 104 -3.82 -40.88 -35.86
CA PHE A 104 -4.72 -40.30 -34.89
C PHE A 104 -4.54 -38.78 -34.74
N HIS A 105 -3.30 -38.31 -34.48
CA HIS A 105 -3.05 -36.89 -34.23
C HIS A 105 -3.02 -36.01 -35.47
N ALA A 106 -2.52 -36.51 -36.61
CA ALA A 106 -2.35 -35.70 -37.82
C ALA A 106 -3.57 -35.71 -38.76
N ILE A 107 -4.37 -36.77 -38.77
CA ILE A 107 -5.46 -36.95 -39.73
C ILE A 107 -6.81 -36.96 -39.02
N PHE A 108 -7.01 -37.89 -38.08
CA PHE A 108 -8.32 -38.13 -37.46
C PHE A 108 -8.78 -36.95 -36.57
N LEU A 109 -7.92 -36.43 -35.69
CA LEU A 109 -8.28 -35.34 -34.79
C LEU A 109 -8.58 -34.01 -35.53
N PRO A 110 -7.78 -33.59 -36.53
CA PRO A 110 -8.12 -32.41 -37.35
C PRO A 110 -9.42 -32.58 -38.15
N ASP A 111 -9.65 -33.72 -38.80
CA ASP A 111 -10.91 -33.97 -39.52
C ASP A 111 -12.09 -33.94 -38.54
N SER A 112 -11.94 -34.52 -37.35
CA SER A 112 -12.94 -34.46 -36.27
C SER A 112 -13.31 -33.02 -35.90
N VAL A 113 -12.32 -32.15 -35.70
CA VAL A 113 -12.56 -30.72 -35.42
C VAL A 113 -13.31 -30.04 -36.57
N GLU A 114 -12.92 -30.29 -37.81
CA GLU A 114 -13.58 -29.72 -38.98
C GLU A 114 -15.03 -30.19 -39.11
N ARG A 115 -15.30 -31.48 -38.86
CA ARG A 115 -16.68 -32.01 -38.84
C ARG A 115 -17.54 -31.38 -37.77
N LEU A 116 -17.01 -31.23 -36.55
CA LEU A 116 -17.73 -30.56 -35.46
C LEU A 116 -18.09 -29.12 -35.83
N LEU A 117 -17.18 -28.39 -36.48
CA LEU A 117 -17.41 -27.01 -36.93
C LEU A 117 -18.44 -26.94 -38.07
N ILE A 118 -18.41 -27.86 -39.03
CA ILE A 118 -19.43 -27.97 -40.07
C ILE A 118 -20.81 -28.28 -39.46
N LEU A 119 -20.87 -29.19 -38.48
CA LEU A 119 -22.11 -29.52 -37.78
C LEU A 119 -22.66 -28.30 -37.02
N CYS A 120 -21.80 -27.59 -36.29
CA CYS A 120 -22.16 -26.31 -35.65
C CYS A 120 -22.72 -25.32 -36.66
N ARG A 121 -22.10 -25.17 -37.84
CA ARG A 121 -22.58 -24.25 -38.89
C ARG A 121 -23.92 -24.69 -39.47
N ASN A 122 -24.12 -25.98 -39.68
CA ASN A 122 -25.38 -26.52 -40.18
C ASN A 122 -26.54 -26.34 -39.18
N LEU A 123 -26.27 -26.61 -37.89
CA LEU A 123 -27.19 -26.28 -36.81
C LEU A 123 -27.48 -24.78 -36.77
N GLN A 124 -26.44 -23.97 -36.95
CA GLN A 124 -26.55 -22.52 -36.96
C GLN A 124 -27.51 -22.03 -38.04
N HIS A 125 -27.18 -22.35 -39.28
CA HIS A 125 -27.96 -21.99 -40.46
C HIS A 125 -29.42 -22.43 -40.36
N ARG A 126 -29.66 -23.61 -39.78
CA ARG A 126 -31.03 -24.13 -39.61
C ARG A 126 -31.80 -23.36 -38.54
N TYR A 127 -31.21 -23.03 -37.40
CA TYR A 127 -31.95 -22.25 -36.39
C TYR A 127 -32.14 -20.79 -36.82
N THR A 128 -31.20 -20.19 -37.57
CA THR A 128 -31.33 -18.80 -38.05
C THR A 128 -32.41 -18.65 -39.12
N LYS A 129 -32.70 -19.71 -39.88
CA LYS A 129 -33.76 -19.73 -40.90
C LYS A 129 -35.17 -19.95 -40.37
N ILE A 130 -35.33 -20.28 -39.08
CA ILE A 130 -36.66 -20.48 -38.48
C ILE A 130 -37.30 -19.10 -38.24
N PRO A 131 -38.48 -18.80 -38.85
CA PRO A 131 -39.15 -17.52 -38.65
C PRO A 131 -39.61 -17.34 -37.20
N GLU A 132 -39.59 -16.10 -36.71
CA GLU A 132 -39.74 -15.70 -35.30
C GLU A 132 -41.09 -16.10 -34.63
N GLY A 133 -42.03 -16.72 -35.34
CA GLY A 133 -43.37 -17.05 -34.84
C GLY A 133 -43.76 -18.54 -34.75
N ALA A 134 -43.01 -19.48 -35.34
CA ALA A 134 -43.59 -20.81 -35.61
C ALA A 134 -43.30 -21.91 -34.56
N THR A 135 -42.16 -21.90 -33.86
CA THR A 135 -41.85 -22.90 -32.81
C THR A 135 -40.68 -22.47 -31.93
N VAL A 136 -40.94 -21.78 -30.82
CA VAL A 136 -39.90 -21.36 -29.85
C VAL A 136 -39.18 -22.56 -29.22
N SER A 137 -39.86 -23.70 -29.04
CA SER A 137 -39.27 -24.92 -28.48
C SER A 137 -38.19 -25.52 -29.37
N THR A 138 -38.45 -25.65 -30.68
CA THR A 138 -37.48 -26.27 -31.61
C THR A 138 -36.24 -25.41 -31.81
N LYS A 139 -36.38 -24.07 -31.78
CA LYS A 139 -35.24 -23.14 -31.80
C LYS A 139 -34.36 -23.35 -30.56
N LYS A 140 -34.96 -23.43 -29.36
CA LYS A 140 -34.24 -23.72 -28.10
C LYS A 140 -33.55 -25.08 -28.13
N ASP A 141 -34.22 -26.12 -28.64
CA ASP A 141 -33.64 -27.46 -28.75
C ASP A 141 -32.42 -27.47 -29.70
N LEU A 142 -32.51 -26.78 -30.84
CA LEU A 142 -31.38 -26.65 -31.78
C LEU A 142 -30.22 -25.84 -31.19
N LEU A 143 -30.51 -24.77 -30.44
CA LEU A 143 -29.50 -23.97 -29.74
C LEU A 143 -28.83 -24.77 -28.62
N GLN A 144 -29.58 -25.58 -27.88
CA GLN A 144 -29.02 -26.51 -26.90
C GLN A 144 -28.08 -27.51 -27.57
N ASN A 145 -28.51 -28.15 -28.66
CA ASN A 145 -27.65 -29.07 -29.42
C ASN A 145 -26.41 -28.37 -29.98
N PHE A 146 -26.52 -27.12 -30.44
CA PHE A 146 -25.38 -26.31 -30.88
C PHE A 146 -24.38 -26.08 -29.74
N ASN A 147 -24.87 -25.66 -28.57
CA ASN A 147 -24.02 -25.43 -27.39
C ASN A 147 -23.35 -26.72 -26.91
N GLU A 148 -24.04 -27.86 -26.97
CA GLU A 148 -23.47 -29.17 -26.63
C GLU A 148 -22.37 -29.61 -27.59
N VAL A 149 -22.54 -29.39 -28.90
CA VAL A 149 -21.49 -29.67 -29.89
C VAL A 149 -20.30 -28.74 -29.68
N LEU A 150 -20.54 -27.45 -29.41
CA LEU A 150 -19.48 -26.49 -29.14
C LEU A 150 -18.74 -26.77 -27.83
N GLU A 151 -19.43 -27.26 -26.80
CA GLU A 151 -18.82 -27.73 -25.56
C GLU A 151 -17.97 -28.98 -25.77
N SER A 152 -18.45 -29.92 -26.58
CA SER A 152 -17.66 -31.10 -26.99
C SER A 152 -16.40 -30.69 -27.76
N LEU A 153 -16.49 -29.68 -28.62
CA LEU A 153 -15.33 -29.09 -29.30
C LEU A 153 -14.36 -28.44 -28.30
N ARG A 154 -14.88 -27.70 -27.31
CA ARG A 154 -14.07 -27.10 -26.24
C ARG A 154 -13.33 -28.15 -25.42
N TRP A 155 -14.02 -29.25 -25.10
CA TRP A 155 -13.43 -30.40 -24.41
C TRP A 155 -12.30 -31.01 -25.25
N LEU A 156 -12.54 -31.27 -26.53
CA LEU A 156 -11.58 -31.89 -27.43
C LEU A 156 -10.28 -31.08 -27.56
N HIS A 157 -10.39 -29.78 -27.86
CA HIS A 157 -9.19 -28.94 -28.01
C HIS A 157 -8.53 -28.62 -26.66
N SER A 158 -9.25 -28.73 -25.53
CA SER A 158 -8.65 -28.61 -24.19
C SER A 158 -7.79 -29.82 -23.83
N GLY A 159 -8.16 -31.02 -24.31
CA GLY A 159 -7.34 -32.23 -24.17
C GLY A 159 -6.15 -32.26 -25.13
N HIS A 160 -6.30 -31.74 -26.34
CA HIS A 160 -5.27 -31.73 -27.38
C HIS A 160 -4.92 -30.29 -27.81
N VAL A 161 -3.90 -29.71 -27.17
CA VAL A 161 -3.51 -28.28 -27.26
C VAL A 161 -3.28 -27.79 -28.71
N PHE A 162 -2.76 -28.64 -29.59
CA PHE A 162 -2.49 -28.28 -31.00
C PHE A 162 -3.77 -28.05 -31.82
N LEU A 163 -4.91 -28.66 -31.43
CA LEU A 163 -6.17 -28.49 -32.15
C LEU A 163 -6.74 -27.08 -32.04
N ALA A 164 -6.33 -26.31 -31.02
CA ALA A 164 -6.73 -24.91 -30.90
C ALA A 164 -6.37 -24.09 -32.15
N THR A 165 -5.23 -24.38 -32.78
CA THR A 165 -4.82 -23.75 -34.05
C THR A 165 -5.76 -24.13 -35.20
N ASN A 166 -6.16 -25.41 -35.28
CA ASN A 166 -7.08 -25.88 -36.33
C ASN A 166 -8.48 -25.28 -36.18
N VAL A 167 -8.96 -25.12 -34.93
CA VAL A 167 -10.25 -24.46 -34.65
C VAL A 167 -10.24 -23.02 -35.14
N LEU A 168 -9.20 -22.24 -34.80
CA LEU A 168 -9.12 -20.82 -35.17
C LEU A 168 -8.81 -20.59 -36.65
N ARG A 169 -8.14 -21.53 -37.33
CA ARG A 169 -7.90 -21.47 -38.79
C ARG A 169 -9.14 -21.80 -39.63
N SER A 170 -10.15 -22.44 -39.05
CA SER A 170 -11.30 -22.91 -39.81
C SER A 170 -12.15 -21.76 -40.36
N ASN A 171 -12.38 -21.78 -41.68
CA ASN A 171 -13.28 -20.82 -42.35
C ASN A 171 -14.73 -20.91 -41.83
N TYR A 172 -15.16 -22.10 -41.38
CA TYR A 172 -16.48 -22.28 -40.81
C TYR A 172 -16.66 -21.49 -39.51
N LEU A 173 -15.62 -21.42 -38.67
CA LEU A 173 -15.67 -20.60 -37.46
C LEU A 173 -15.89 -19.13 -37.81
N LEU A 174 -15.10 -18.58 -38.73
CA LEU A 174 -15.23 -17.19 -39.16
C LEU A 174 -16.63 -16.89 -39.71
N GLN A 175 -17.17 -17.77 -40.56
CA GLN A 175 -18.53 -17.65 -41.09
C GLN A 175 -19.60 -17.72 -40.01
N MET A 176 -19.40 -18.52 -38.95
CA MET A 176 -20.33 -18.59 -37.83
C MET A 176 -20.28 -17.32 -36.98
N ILE A 177 -19.11 -16.70 -36.80
CA ILE A 177 -18.99 -15.49 -36.00
C ILE A 177 -19.64 -14.30 -36.73
N ILE A 178 -19.56 -14.19 -38.06
CA ILE A 178 -20.13 -13.07 -38.85
C ILE A 178 -21.67 -12.94 -38.73
N THR A 179 -22.37 -13.90 -38.14
CA THR A 179 -23.84 -13.80 -37.98
C THR A 179 -24.27 -12.87 -36.85
N ASP A 180 -25.46 -12.28 -36.99
CA ASP A 180 -26.04 -11.33 -36.05
C ASP A 180 -26.80 -11.94 -34.86
N ASP A 181 -26.81 -13.26 -34.74
CA ASP A 181 -27.52 -13.93 -33.65
C ASP A 181 -26.76 -13.80 -32.32
N LYS A 182 -27.46 -13.27 -31.31
CA LYS A 182 -26.90 -12.96 -29.98
C LYS A 182 -26.33 -14.21 -29.30
N GLU A 183 -27.12 -15.28 -29.23
CA GLU A 183 -26.80 -16.45 -28.42
C GLU A 183 -25.59 -17.20 -28.99
N THR A 184 -25.54 -17.39 -30.31
CA THR A 184 -24.34 -17.94 -30.94
C THR A 184 -23.14 -17.02 -30.86
N GLY A 185 -23.31 -15.71 -30.98
CA GLY A 185 -22.23 -14.75 -30.78
C GLY A 185 -21.57 -14.92 -29.41
N ILE A 186 -22.36 -15.02 -28.34
CA ILE A 186 -21.86 -15.25 -26.96
C ILE A 186 -21.11 -16.59 -26.86
N SER A 187 -21.71 -17.68 -27.37
CA SER A 187 -21.11 -19.02 -27.30
C SER A 187 -19.80 -19.12 -28.09
N LEU A 188 -19.75 -18.53 -29.29
CA LEU A 188 -18.56 -18.52 -30.15
C LEU A 188 -17.43 -17.66 -29.57
N LEU A 189 -17.75 -16.47 -29.03
CA LEU A 189 -16.76 -15.65 -28.31
C LEU A 189 -16.14 -16.43 -27.13
N GLY A 190 -16.96 -17.20 -26.42
CA GLY A 190 -16.50 -18.12 -25.37
C GLY A 190 -15.60 -19.24 -25.91
N ALA A 191 -15.88 -19.79 -27.09
CA ALA A 191 -15.04 -20.81 -27.73
C ALA A 191 -13.68 -20.25 -28.18
N ILE A 192 -13.65 -19.06 -28.81
CA ILE A 192 -12.40 -18.37 -29.19
C ILE A 192 -11.55 -18.10 -27.95
N GLN A 193 -12.16 -17.56 -26.89
CA GLN A 193 -11.49 -17.32 -25.61
C GLN A 193 -10.90 -18.63 -25.05
N SER A 194 -11.64 -19.73 -25.11
CA SER A 194 -11.18 -21.04 -24.65
C SER A 194 -9.98 -21.54 -25.47
N ALA A 195 -10.01 -21.39 -26.79
CA ALA A 195 -8.93 -21.82 -27.68
C ALA A 195 -7.62 -21.05 -27.41
N VAL A 196 -7.69 -19.72 -27.28
CA VAL A 196 -6.51 -18.88 -26.97
C VAL A 196 -5.97 -19.18 -25.57
N ARG A 197 -6.84 -19.47 -24.59
CA ARG A 197 -6.41 -19.79 -23.23
C ARG A 197 -5.69 -21.14 -23.14
N VAL A 198 -6.14 -22.14 -23.90
CA VAL A 198 -5.53 -23.47 -23.91
C VAL A 198 -4.14 -23.43 -24.54
N ASN A 199 -3.97 -22.65 -25.60
CA ASN A 199 -2.68 -22.50 -26.27
C ASN A 199 -2.34 -21.00 -26.46
N PRO A 200 -1.55 -20.42 -25.53
CA PRO A 200 -1.19 -19.00 -25.56
C PRO A 200 -0.50 -18.54 -26.84
N SER A 201 0.25 -19.43 -27.51
CA SER A 201 1.00 -19.11 -28.73
C SER A 201 0.20 -19.33 -30.02
N VAL A 202 -1.09 -19.68 -29.95
CA VAL A 202 -1.87 -19.92 -31.19
C VAL A 202 -1.89 -18.68 -32.06
N LEU A 203 -2.08 -17.50 -31.47
CA LEU A 203 -2.19 -16.26 -32.23
C LEU A 203 -0.89 -15.90 -32.96
N ASP A 204 0.28 -16.35 -32.48
CA ASP A 204 1.56 -16.20 -33.20
C ASP A 204 1.68 -17.15 -34.39
N THR A 205 1.04 -18.33 -34.31
CA THR A 205 1.06 -19.35 -35.39
C THR A 205 0.03 -19.10 -36.49
N LEU A 206 -0.87 -18.13 -36.31
CA LEU A 206 -1.91 -17.78 -37.27
C LEU A 206 -1.43 -16.66 -38.20
N ASP A 207 -1.96 -16.67 -39.42
CA ASP A 207 -1.73 -15.57 -40.35
C ASP A 207 -2.29 -14.27 -39.78
N GLU A 208 -1.54 -13.18 -39.90
CA GLU A 208 -1.90 -11.86 -39.40
C GLU A 208 -3.29 -11.41 -39.92
N LYS A 209 -3.62 -11.74 -41.17
CA LYS A 209 -4.93 -11.48 -41.78
C LYS A 209 -6.09 -12.16 -41.03
N LEU A 210 -5.90 -13.41 -40.60
CA LEU A 210 -6.93 -14.16 -39.88
C LEU A 210 -7.13 -13.60 -38.47
N VAL A 211 -6.05 -13.28 -37.76
CA VAL A 211 -6.11 -12.62 -36.44
C VAL A 211 -6.85 -11.28 -36.56
N HIS A 212 -6.54 -10.50 -37.58
CA HIS A 212 -7.23 -9.26 -37.89
C HIS A 212 -8.72 -9.44 -38.18
N SER A 213 -9.12 -10.43 -38.98
CA SER A 213 -10.54 -10.71 -39.24
C SER A 213 -11.30 -11.14 -37.99
N LEU A 214 -10.69 -11.95 -37.11
CA LEU A 214 -11.29 -12.35 -35.84
C LEU A 214 -11.49 -11.13 -34.91
N LEU A 215 -10.49 -10.26 -34.81
CA LEU A 215 -10.56 -9.05 -33.99
C LEU A 215 -11.55 -8.02 -34.55
N ASP A 216 -11.59 -7.85 -35.88
CA ASP A 216 -12.54 -6.98 -36.57
C ASP A 216 -13.98 -7.38 -36.23
N GLU A 217 -14.27 -8.68 -36.23
CA GLU A 217 -15.60 -9.18 -35.91
C GLU A 217 -15.94 -9.03 -34.41
N ILE A 218 -14.99 -9.27 -33.50
CA ILE A 218 -15.21 -9.02 -32.06
C ILE A 218 -15.51 -7.54 -31.79
N ILE A 219 -14.77 -6.63 -32.45
CA ILE A 219 -14.93 -5.18 -32.31
C ILE A 219 -16.21 -4.70 -33.01
N TYR A 220 -16.56 -5.30 -34.15
CA TYR A 220 -17.86 -5.11 -34.80
C TYR A 220 -19.00 -5.48 -33.86
N LYS A 221 -18.91 -6.63 -33.16
CA LYS A 221 -19.93 -7.02 -32.17
C LYS A 221 -20.04 -6.03 -31.00
N LEU A 222 -18.94 -5.39 -30.59
CA LEU A 222 -18.97 -4.32 -29.60
C LEU A 222 -19.56 -3.00 -30.13
N SER A 223 -19.47 -2.75 -31.44
CA SER A 223 -19.89 -1.49 -32.05
C SER A 223 -21.33 -1.52 -32.54
N ALA A 224 -21.74 -2.58 -33.23
CA ALA A 224 -23.04 -2.72 -33.88
C ALA A 224 -24.16 -3.06 -32.89
N PHE A 225 -23.90 -3.93 -31.91
CA PHE A 225 -24.94 -4.41 -31.00
C PHE A 225 -25.13 -3.50 -29.80
N SER A 226 -26.37 -3.36 -29.34
CA SER A 226 -26.74 -2.58 -28.15
C SER A 226 -26.95 -3.42 -26.89
N ASP A 227 -26.98 -4.74 -27.03
CA ASP A 227 -27.22 -5.70 -25.95
C ASP A 227 -26.03 -5.76 -24.98
N ALA A 228 -26.32 -5.65 -23.69
CA ALA A 228 -25.33 -5.68 -22.62
C ALA A 228 -24.64 -7.05 -22.48
N GLU A 229 -25.33 -8.15 -22.73
CA GLU A 229 -24.76 -9.49 -22.56
C GLU A 229 -23.72 -9.82 -23.64
N LEU A 230 -24.04 -9.49 -24.89
CA LEU A 230 -23.10 -9.65 -26.01
C LEU A 230 -21.92 -8.69 -25.87
N GLY A 231 -22.17 -7.44 -25.49
CA GLY A 231 -21.11 -6.46 -25.22
C GLY A 231 -20.20 -6.89 -24.07
N ALA A 232 -20.75 -7.46 -23.00
CA ALA A 232 -19.99 -8.04 -21.89
C ALA A 232 -19.15 -9.25 -22.35
N ALA A 233 -19.72 -10.15 -23.15
CA ALA A 233 -19.00 -11.32 -23.67
C ALA A 233 -17.83 -10.92 -24.57
N ALA A 234 -18.03 -9.94 -25.46
CA ALA A 234 -16.97 -9.45 -26.36
C ALA A 234 -15.88 -8.67 -25.60
N THR A 235 -16.26 -7.82 -24.63
CA THR A 235 -15.31 -7.11 -23.76
C THR A 235 -14.46 -8.11 -22.96
N ARG A 236 -15.10 -9.12 -22.38
CA ARG A 236 -14.43 -10.18 -21.61
C ARG A 236 -13.51 -11.01 -22.50
N ALA A 237 -13.93 -11.35 -23.71
CA ALA A 237 -13.09 -12.05 -24.67
C ALA A 237 -11.83 -11.24 -25.00
N LEU A 238 -11.95 -9.94 -25.31
CA LEU A 238 -10.79 -9.07 -25.57
C LEU A 238 -9.84 -8.97 -24.37
N VAL A 239 -10.37 -8.79 -23.17
CA VAL A 239 -9.55 -8.72 -21.94
C VAL A 239 -8.79 -10.03 -21.72
N ASN A 240 -9.46 -11.17 -21.86
CA ASN A 240 -8.84 -12.47 -21.66
C ASN A 240 -7.82 -12.81 -22.74
N ILE A 241 -8.05 -12.41 -24.00
CA ILE A 241 -7.06 -12.54 -25.07
C ILE A 241 -5.87 -11.62 -24.79
N ALA A 242 -6.10 -10.38 -24.32
CA ALA A 242 -5.03 -9.43 -24.00
C ALA A 242 -4.17 -9.87 -22.80
N ASP A 243 -4.75 -10.57 -21.82
CA ASP A 243 -4.01 -11.14 -20.70
C ASP A 243 -3.01 -12.22 -21.17
N VAL A 244 -3.39 -13.02 -22.18
CA VAL A 244 -2.58 -14.13 -22.70
C VAL A 244 -1.62 -13.68 -23.81
N TYR A 245 -2.10 -12.87 -24.75
CA TYR A 245 -1.39 -12.41 -25.93
C TYR A 245 -1.11 -10.91 -25.87
N GLN A 246 0.06 -10.57 -25.31
CA GLN A 246 0.51 -9.20 -25.08
C GLN A 246 0.58 -8.29 -26.33
N PRO A 247 0.98 -8.78 -27.52
CA PRO A 247 0.98 -7.97 -28.74
C PRO A 247 -0.42 -7.48 -29.15
N LEU A 248 -1.50 -8.08 -28.64
CA LEU A 248 -2.86 -7.61 -28.88
C LEU A 248 -3.05 -6.15 -28.47
N ILE A 249 -2.46 -5.72 -27.36
CA ILE A 249 -2.65 -4.37 -26.83
C ILE A 249 -2.09 -3.33 -27.81
N LYS A 250 -0.94 -3.63 -28.43
CA LYS A 250 -0.35 -2.79 -29.48
C LYS A 250 -1.23 -2.75 -30.72
N LEU A 251 -1.81 -3.88 -31.13
CA LEU A 251 -2.73 -3.97 -32.27
C LEU A 251 -4.04 -3.20 -32.02
N LEU A 252 -4.58 -3.28 -30.79
CA LEU A 252 -5.77 -2.53 -30.38
C LEU A 252 -5.51 -1.02 -30.45
N TYR A 253 -4.34 -0.56 -30.02
CA TYR A 253 -3.96 0.85 -30.06
C TYR A 253 -3.67 1.36 -31.48
N SER A 254 -2.94 0.59 -32.30
CA SER A 254 -2.50 1.03 -33.63
C SER A 254 -3.64 1.04 -34.66
N ARG A 255 -4.46 -0.02 -34.68
CA ARG A 255 -5.50 -0.23 -35.70
C ARG A 255 -6.85 0.35 -35.29
N TYR A 256 -7.23 0.26 -34.02
CA TYR A 256 -8.57 0.61 -33.55
C TYR A 256 -8.59 1.89 -32.69
N LYS A 257 -8.12 3.01 -33.27
CA LYS A 257 -8.06 4.31 -32.60
C LYS A 257 -9.42 4.80 -32.03
N GLY A 258 -10.53 4.35 -32.62
CA GLY A 258 -11.90 4.68 -32.18
C GLY A 258 -12.46 3.78 -31.07
N LEU A 259 -11.73 2.76 -30.60
CA LEU A 259 -12.24 1.81 -29.62
C LEU A 259 -12.51 2.46 -28.26
N ARG A 260 -11.67 3.40 -27.82
CA ARG A 260 -11.85 4.07 -26.51
C ARG A 260 -13.17 4.86 -26.43
N PRO A 261 -13.50 5.78 -27.37
CA PRO A 261 -14.82 6.42 -27.41
C PRO A 261 -15.98 5.41 -27.54
N LEU A 262 -15.75 4.28 -28.19
CA LEU A 262 -16.77 3.25 -28.34
C LEU A 262 -17.08 2.54 -27.00
N LEU A 263 -16.04 2.29 -26.20
CA LEU A 263 -16.15 1.67 -24.89
C LEU A 263 -16.87 2.57 -23.87
N SER A 264 -16.81 3.91 -24.01
CA SER A 264 -17.56 4.80 -23.11
C SER A 264 -19.08 4.65 -23.24
N ARG A 265 -19.60 4.18 -24.38
CA ARG A 265 -21.04 3.88 -24.55
C ARG A 265 -21.52 2.75 -23.62
N TRP A 266 -20.60 1.91 -23.15
CA TRP A 266 -20.90 0.74 -22.33
C TRP A 266 -20.83 1.03 -20.82
N THR A 267 -20.48 2.26 -20.41
CA THR A 267 -20.45 2.63 -18.99
C THR A 267 -21.84 2.56 -18.37
N GLY A 268 -21.98 1.88 -17.23
CA GLY A 268 -23.25 1.73 -16.53
C GLY A 268 -24.09 0.52 -16.95
N LYS A 269 -23.69 -0.28 -17.95
CA LYS A 269 -24.45 -1.45 -18.43
C LYS A 269 -24.19 -2.77 -17.69
N GLY A 270 -23.64 -2.73 -16.46
CA GLY A 270 -23.52 -3.91 -15.59
C GLY A 270 -22.22 -4.73 -15.66
N PHE A 271 -21.28 -4.44 -16.57
CA PHE A 271 -19.99 -5.14 -16.70
C PHE A 271 -18.76 -4.22 -16.52
N GLY A 272 -18.89 -3.21 -15.65
CA GLY A 272 -17.88 -2.15 -15.48
C GLY A 272 -16.49 -2.61 -15.08
N ARG A 273 -16.31 -3.81 -14.47
CA ARG A 273 -14.99 -4.36 -14.12
C ARG A 273 -14.17 -4.70 -15.36
N ASP A 274 -14.74 -5.51 -16.26
CA ASP A 274 -14.08 -5.94 -17.50
C ASP A 274 -13.86 -4.72 -18.41
N LEU A 275 -14.84 -3.82 -18.47
CA LEU A 275 -14.74 -2.55 -19.21
C LEU A 275 -13.60 -1.66 -18.69
N LYS A 276 -13.51 -1.48 -17.36
CA LYS A 276 -12.45 -0.68 -16.74
C LYS A 276 -11.08 -1.30 -16.98
N LYS A 277 -10.96 -2.63 -16.87
CA LYS A 277 -9.71 -3.34 -17.15
C LYS A 277 -9.28 -3.15 -18.60
N LEU A 278 -10.20 -3.27 -19.56
CA LEU A 278 -9.89 -3.01 -20.98
C LEU A 278 -9.46 -1.55 -21.20
N LEU A 279 -10.13 -0.59 -20.59
CA LEU A 279 -9.74 0.83 -20.67
C LEU A 279 -8.36 1.09 -20.05
N GLU A 280 -8.04 0.49 -18.90
CA GLU A 280 -6.72 0.59 -18.26
C GLU A 280 -5.62 -0.02 -19.15
N LEU A 281 -5.89 -1.15 -19.82
CA LEU A 281 -4.96 -1.76 -20.79
C LEU A 281 -4.75 -0.87 -22.02
N LEU A 282 -5.80 -0.20 -22.49
CA LEU A 282 -5.72 0.77 -23.59
C LEU A 282 -4.99 2.06 -23.19
N ASP A 283 -5.19 2.54 -21.97
CA ASP A 283 -4.52 3.74 -21.42
C ASP A 283 -3.02 3.53 -21.22
N ALA A 284 -2.62 2.31 -20.85
CA ALA A 284 -1.22 2.00 -20.58
C ALA A 284 -0.41 1.60 -21.82
N GLY A 285 -1.04 1.29 -22.96
CA GLY A 285 -0.35 0.85 -24.18
C GLY A 285 0.40 -0.50 -24.10
N SER A 286 0.56 -1.07 -22.90
CA SER A 286 1.19 -2.36 -22.61
C SER A 286 0.65 -2.92 -21.28
N ALA A 287 0.46 -4.24 -21.14
CA ALA A 287 -0.05 -4.81 -19.87
C ALA A 287 0.93 -4.65 -18.71
N GLN A 288 2.24 -4.61 -18.98
CA GLN A 288 3.25 -4.36 -17.94
C GLN A 288 3.14 -2.95 -17.37
N GLU A 289 2.88 -1.96 -18.23
CA GLU A 289 2.67 -0.58 -17.80
C GLU A 289 1.34 -0.42 -17.05
N ALA A 290 0.29 -1.13 -17.47
CA ALA A 290 -1.00 -1.14 -16.76
C ALA A 290 -0.85 -1.71 -15.34
N GLU A 291 -0.13 -2.81 -15.19
CA GLU A 291 0.13 -3.43 -13.89
C GLU A 291 1.02 -2.52 -13.02
N MET A 292 2.05 -1.89 -13.60
CA MET A 292 2.90 -0.93 -12.89
C MET A 292 2.10 0.29 -12.40
N GLN A 293 1.20 0.84 -13.22
CA GLN A 293 0.32 1.93 -12.81
C GLN A 293 -0.63 1.49 -11.70
N ARG A 294 -1.16 0.26 -11.74
CA ARG A 294 -1.99 -0.30 -10.67
C ARG A 294 -1.23 -0.40 -9.36
N LEU A 295 -0.02 -0.95 -9.39
CA LEU A 295 0.87 -1.03 -8.23
C LEU A 295 1.22 0.35 -7.69
N HIS A 296 1.47 1.32 -8.57
CA HIS A 296 1.76 2.69 -8.19
C HIS A 296 0.55 3.35 -7.48
N ARG A 297 -0.66 3.20 -8.01
CA ARG A 297 -1.91 3.69 -7.37
C ARG A 297 -2.13 3.04 -6.00
N ALA A 298 -1.89 1.74 -5.88
CA ALA A 298 -1.98 1.02 -4.61
C ALA A 298 -0.94 1.55 -3.59
N ALA A 299 0.31 1.73 -4.02
CA ALA A 299 1.37 2.30 -3.20
C ALA A 299 1.02 3.72 -2.72
N THR A 300 0.52 4.59 -3.62
CA THR A 300 0.09 5.95 -3.27
C THR A 300 -1.05 5.95 -2.24
N THR A 301 -1.99 5.01 -2.36
CA THR A 301 -3.10 4.86 -1.40
C THR A 301 -2.58 4.47 -0.01
N VAL A 302 -1.68 3.48 0.06
CA VAL A 302 -1.03 3.06 1.31
C VAL A 302 -0.21 4.21 1.91
N GLN A 303 0.57 4.91 1.08
CA GLN A 303 1.37 6.06 1.51
C GLN A 303 0.50 7.19 2.05
N ALA A 304 -0.64 7.50 1.43
CA ALA A 304 -1.57 8.52 1.90
C ALA A 304 -2.13 8.17 3.29
N ILE A 305 -2.51 6.91 3.52
CA ILE A 305 -2.99 6.44 4.82
C ILE A 305 -1.91 6.59 5.90
N ILE A 306 -0.68 6.17 5.61
CA ILE A 306 0.45 6.27 6.54
C ILE A 306 0.80 7.73 6.84
N ARG A 307 0.90 8.59 5.81
CA ARG A 307 1.14 10.03 5.98
C ARG A 307 0.07 10.68 6.84
N GLY A 308 -1.21 10.34 6.61
CA GLY A 308 -2.32 10.80 7.43
C GLY A 308 -2.23 10.33 8.89
N PHE A 309 -1.86 9.08 9.14
CA PHE A 309 -1.64 8.57 10.50
C PHE A 309 -0.50 9.31 11.22
N LEU A 310 0.62 9.50 10.54
CA LEU A 310 1.77 10.24 11.09
C LEU A 310 1.42 11.70 11.41
N ALA A 311 0.67 12.37 10.51
CA ALA A 311 0.21 13.74 10.72
C ALA A 311 -0.71 13.84 11.96
N ARG A 312 -1.71 12.98 12.08
CA ARG A 312 -2.61 12.93 13.26
C ARG A 312 -1.84 12.65 14.55
N ARG A 313 -0.82 11.78 14.51
CA ARG A 313 0.04 11.51 15.67
C ARG A 313 0.91 12.71 16.06
N ARG A 314 1.41 13.49 15.10
CA ARG A 314 2.13 14.74 15.36
C ARG A 314 1.22 15.79 15.97
N LEU A 315 0.00 15.93 15.44
CA LEU A 315 -0.99 16.89 15.94
C LEU A 315 -1.37 16.59 17.40
N LYS A 316 -1.64 15.32 17.73
CA LYS A 316 -1.87 14.91 19.14
C LYS A 316 -0.71 15.22 20.09
N LYS A 317 0.55 15.16 19.61
CA LYS A 317 1.72 15.56 20.41
C LYS A 317 1.79 17.07 20.61
N ALA A 318 1.49 17.84 19.56
CA ALA A 318 1.43 19.30 19.63
C ALA A 318 0.33 19.76 20.60
N ASP A 319 -0.87 19.17 20.55
CA ASP A 319 -1.96 19.48 21.49
C ASP A 319 -1.55 19.26 22.94
N LYS A 320 -0.84 18.16 23.22
CA LYS A 320 -0.30 17.88 24.56
C LYS A 320 0.72 18.93 24.99
N ALA A 321 1.56 19.40 24.07
CA ALA A 321 2.52 20.47 24.35
C ALA A 321 1.81 21.80 24.64
N PHE A 322 0.78 22.16 23.86
CA PHE A 322 -0.05 23.34 24.11
C PHE A 322 -0.78 23.27 25.45
N ALA A 323 -1.37 22.12 25.79
CA ALA A 323 -2.02 21.94 27.09
C ALA A 323 -1.03 22.13 28.26
N ASN A 324 0.19 21.61 28.14
CA ASN A 324 1.24 21.81 29.13
C ASN A 324 1.68 23.28 29.23
N LEU A 325 1.83 23.97 28.09
CA LEU A 325 2.17 25.39 28.06
C LEU A 325 1.08 26.23 28.74
N GLN A 326 -0.18 26.00 28.40
CA GLN A 326 -1.32 26.68 29.02
C GLN A 326 -1.38 26.44 30.53
N LYS A 327 -1.16 25.20 30.98
CA LYS A 327 -1.08 24.87 32.40
C LYS A 327 0.03 25.63 33.11
N ASN A 328 1.25 25.61 32.55
CA ASN A 328 2.39 26.29 33.14
C ASN A 328 2.21 27.81 33.17
N TYR A 329 1.63 28.39 32.12
CA TYR A 329 1.29 29.81 32.07
C TYR A 329 0.30 30.19 33.17
N ARG A 330 -0.79 29.42 33.33
CA ARG A 330 -1.78 29.65 34.41
C ARG A 330 -1.13 29.60 35.79
N ILE A 331 -0.30 28.59 36.06
CA ILE A 331 0.43 28.48 37.33
C ILE A 331 1.40 29.65 37.54
N HIS A 332 2.09 30.08 36.49
CA HIS A 332 3.02 31.21 36.57
C HIS A 332 2.27 32.52 36.88
N GLN A 333 1.13 32.71 36.23
CA GLN A 333 0.27 33.87 36.45
C GLN A 333 -0.27 33.90 37.89
N GLU A 334 -0.78 32.77 38.38
CA GLU A 334 -1.25 32.62 39.76
C GLU A 334 -0.16 32.97 40.78
N LYS A 335 1.04 32.40 40.64
CA LYS A 335 2.19 32.72 41.50
C LYS A 335 2.56 34.20 41.47
N LYS A 336 2.51 34.83 40.29
CA LYS A 336 2.82 36.26 40.14
C LYS A 336 1.80 37.12 40.88
N ASP A 337 0.54 36.73 40.86
CA ASP A 337 -0.53 37.43 41.55
C ASP A 337 -0.48 37.19 43.07
N GLU A 338 -0.16 35.98 43.53
CA GLU A 338 0.14 35.67 44.94
C GLU A 338 1.32 36.49 45.48
N GLN A 339 2.41 36.62 44.71
CA GLN A 339 3.56 37.44 45.09
C GLN A 339 3.19 38.91 45.22
N LYS A 340 2.40 39.44 44.28
CA LYS A 340 1.90 40.82 44.36
C LYS A 340 1.01 41.03 45.58
N ALA A 341 0.10 40.08 45.86
CA ALA A 341 -0.77 40.14 47.04
C ALA A 341 0.04 40.10 48.34
N SER A 342 1.02 39.20 48.44
CA SER A 342 1.92 39.08 49.58
C SER A 342 2.72 40.37 49.80
N HIS A 343 3.25 40.97 48.74
CA HIS A 343 3.95 42.26 48.84
C HIS A 343 3.04 43.41 49.26
N ARG A 344 1.77 43.42 48.83
CA ARG A 344 0.79 44.43 49.31
C ARG A 344 0.54 44.25 50.80
N GLN A 345 0.26 43.03 51.24
CA GLN A 345 0.07 42.69 52.65
C GLN A 345 1.29 43.06 53.50
N GLU A 346 2.51 42.78 53.02
CA GLU A 346 3.74 43.13 53.71
C GLU A 346 3.91 44.65 53.86
N ARG A 347 3.61 45.43 52.81
CA ARG A 347 3.64 46.90 52.86
C ARG A 347 2.61 47.47 53.83
N GLU A 348 1.39 46.93 53.82
CA GLU A 348 0.34 47.32 54.76
C GLU A 348 0.75 47.02 56.20
N LEU A 349 1.31 45.84 56.47
CA LEU A 349 1.82 45.47 57.78
C LEU A 349 2.97 46.39 58.22
N GLN A 350 3.93 46.67 57.34
CA GLN A 350 5.03 47.60 57.63
C GLN A 350 4.49 48.99 57.98
N HIS A 351 3.49 49.48 57.25
CA HIS A 351 2.84 50.75 57.54
C HIS A 351 2.14 50.73 58.91
N GLN A 352 1.38 49.69 59.22
CA GLN A 352 0.72 49.52 60.52
C GLN A 352 1.73 49.47 61.67
N LEU A 353 2.83 48.73 61.52
CA LEU A 353 3.91 48.67 62.50
C LEU A 353 4.56 50.03 62.72
N LEU A 354 4.79 50.81 61.66
CA LEU A 354 5.32 52.18 61.78
C LEU A 354 4.35 53.09 62.55
N LEU A 355 3.05 53.01 62.25
CA LEU A 355 2.03 53.77 62.98
C LEU A 355 1.96 53.35 64.45
N SER A 356 1.95 52.04 64.74
CA SER A 356 1.96 51.49 66.10
C SER A 356 3.19 51.95 66.88
N ARG A 357 4.39 51.89 66.28
CA ARG A 357 5.62 52.41 66.88
C ARG A 357 5.54 53.90 67.18
N ARG A 358 5.02 54.71 66.24
CA ARG A 358 4.82 56.15 66.46
C ARG A 358 3.84 56.43 67.60
N ARG A 359 2.73 55.69 67.68
CA ARG A 359 1.76 55.79 68.78
C ARG A 359 2.41 55.42 70.12
N ALA A 360 3.10 54.28 70.19
CA ALA A 360 3.80 53.85 71.41
C ALA A 360 4.87 54.86 71.86
N ILE A 361 5.62 55.47 70.93
CA ILE A 361 6.57 56.54 71.27
C ILE A 361 5.86 57.76 71.84
N ARG A 362 4.73 58.17 71.26
CA ARG A 362 3.94 59.30 71.78
C ARG A 362 3.37 58.99 73.16
N GLU A 363 2.78 57.81 73.36
CA GLU A 363 2.24 57.39 74.65
C GLU A 363 3.31 57.31 75.74
N THR A 364 4.49 56.74 75.42
CA THR A 364 5.60 56.68 76.38
C THR A 364 6.11 58.06 76.75
N ARG A 365 6.26 58.96 75.78
CA ARG A 365 6.62 60.37 76.04
C ARG A 365 5.55 61.09 76.87
N GLN A 366 4.27 60.88 76.58
CA GLN A 366 3.19 61.46 77.35
C GLN A 366 3.22 60.98 78.80
N ARG A 367 3.32 59.67 79.04
CA ARG A 367 3.46 59.11 80.41
C ARG A 367 4.67 59.67 81.15
N GLN A 368 5.79 59.88 80.45
CA GLN A 368 6.98 60.52 81.04
C GLN A 368 6.71 61.97 81.42
N LEU A 369 6.04 62.75 80.56
CA LEU A 369 5.65 64.13 80.83
C LEU A 369 4.65 64.21 82.00
N ASP A 370 3.62 63.37 82.01
CA ASP A 370 2.61 63.32 83.07
C ASP A 370 3.25 63.01 84.43
N MET A 371 4.21 62.07 84.46
CA MET A 371 4.94 61.74 85.68
C MET A 371 5.87 62.88 86.13
N ILE A 372 6.59 63.54 85.21
CA ILE A 372 7.41 64.71 85.54
C ILE A 372 6.54 65.85 86.07
N ALA A 373 5.35 66.07 85.50
CA ALA A 373 4.42 67.10 85.93
C ALA A 373 3.84 66.85 87.33
N ALA A 374 3.72 65.59 87.77
CA ALA A 374 3.19 65.22 89.09
C ALA A 374 4.24 65.21 90.22
N MET A 375 5.53 65.21 89.90
CA MET A 375 6.62 65.14 90.89
C MET A 375 7.03 66.52 91.41
N HIS A 376 7.59 66.57 92.63
CA HIS A 376 8.15 67.80 93.18
C HIS A 376 9.47 68.16 92.47
N PRO A 377 9.75 69.45 92.16
CA PRO A 377 10.92 69.86 91.38
C PRO A 377 12.27 69.33 91.90
N ALA A 378 12.44 69.22 93.22
CA ALA A 378 13.67 68.70 93.84
C ALA A 378 13.93 67.19 93.60
N GLU A 379 12.93 66.43 93.15
CA GLU A 379 13.03 64.99 92.90
C GLU A 379 13.23 64.63 91.42
N ILE A 380 13.05 65.61 90.53
CA ILE A 380 13.12 65.43 89.07
C ILE A 380 14.52 64.97 88.64
N ASP A 381 15.58 65.61 89.17
CA ASP A 381 16.97 65.29 88.79
C ASP A 381 17.34 63.85 89.17
N LYS A 382 16.97 63.41 90.38
CA LYS A 382 17.18 62.03 90.85
C LYS A 382 16.45 61.02 89.95
N TYR A 383 15.21 61.32 89.56
CA TYR A 383 14.45 60.47 88.65
C TYR A 383 15.09 60.39 87.25
N LEU A 384 15.56 61.52 86.71
CA LEU A 384 16.24 61.56 85.41
C LEU A 384 17.54 60.73 85.41
N GLU A 385 18.34 60.80 86.48
CA GLU A 385 19.54 59.98 86.65
C GLU A 385 19.22 58.48 86.65
N ILE A 386 18.22 58.05 87.41
CA ILE A 386 17.79 56.63 87.46
C ILE A 386 17.29 56.18 86.07
N SER A 387 16.53 57.01 85.37
CA SER A 387 16.04 56.74 84.02
C SER A 387 17.18 56.60 83.00
N GLN A 388 18.21 57.45 83.10
CA GLN A 388 19.43 57.35 82.28
C GLN A 388 20.19 56.05 82.54
N ILE A 389 20.36 55.65 83.81
CA ILE A 389 21.00 54.38 84.17
C ILE A 389 20.22 53.20 83.58
N GLN A 390 18.90 53.17 83.72
CA GLN A 390 18.06 52.11 83.16
C GLN A 390 18.12 52.07 81.63
N ALA A 391 18.14 53.24 80.96
CA ALA A 391 18.30 53.33 79.52
C ALA A 391 19.67 52.81 79.07
N ALA A 392 20.74 53.15 79.80
CA ALA A 392 22.09 52.65 79.54
C ALA A 392 22.17 51.12 79.65
N VAL A 393 21.57 50.52 80.68
CA VAL A 393 21.51 49.05 80.84
C VAL A 393 20.78 48.39 79.66
N LYS A 394 19.65 48.95 79.22
CA LYS A 394 18.90 48.44 78.05
C LYS A 394 19.72 48.55 76.76
N LEU A 395 20.37 49.69 76.53
CA LEU A 395 21.23 49.89 75.35
C LEU A 395 22.41 48.93 75.36
N GLN A 396 23.08 48.75 76.49
CA GLN A 396 24.18 47.80 76.64
C GLN A 396 23.74 46.36 76.39
N ALA A 397 22.57 45.95 76.91
CA ALA A 397 22.01 44.61 76.66
C ALA A 397 21.71 44.39 75.17
N ILE A 398 21.08 45.37 74.51
CA ILE A 398 20.81 45.32 73.07
C ILE A 398 22.12 45.23 72.28
N TRP A 399 23.13 46.02 72.63
CA TRP A 399 24.43 46.04 71.97
C TRP A 399 25.16 44.70 72.10
N ARG A 400 25.21 44.12 73.31
CA ARG A 400 25.73 42.75 73.54
C ARG A 400 25.00 41.73 72.65
N GLY A 401 23.68 41.84 72.53
CA GLY A 401 22.89 41.01 71.63
C GLY A 401 23.20 41.21 70.14
N VAL A 402 23.46 42.45 69.69
CA VAL A 402 23.86 42.75 68.31
C VAL A 402 25.22 42.14 67.99
N LEU A 403 26.19 42.23 68.91
CA LEU A 403 27.51 41.62 68.76
C LEU A 403 27.42 40.10 68.58
N GLU A 404 26.60 39.41 69.39
CA GLU A 404 26.40 37.96 69.23
C GLU A 404 25.68 37.60 67.93
N ARG A 405 24.70 38.40 67.48
CA ARG A 405 24.03 38.19 66.19
C ARG A 405 24.97 38.40 65.00
N ARG A 406 25.94 39.30 65.09
CA ARG A 406 27.00 39.44 64.06
C ARG A 406 27.87 38.18 63.99
N LYS A 407 28.24 37.60 65.13
CA LYS A 407 28.98 36.31 65.18
C LYS A 407 28.15 35.12 64.67
N LEU A 408 26.82 35.16 64.86
CA LEU A 408 25.89 34.12 64.40
C LEU A 408 25.92 33.94 62.87
N GLY A 409 26.09 35.02 62.11
CA GLY A 409 26.20 34.95 60.64
C GLY A 409 27.36 34.06 60.20
N LEU A 410 28.55 34.28 60.78
CA LEU A 410 29.73 33.45 60.54
C LEU A 410 29.54 32.00 61.00
N ARG A 411 28.90 31.79 62.16
CA ARG A 411 28.55 30.44 62.66
C ARG A 411 27.55 29.71 61.75
N LYS A 412 26.60 30.42 61.14
CA LYS A 412 25.65 29.86 60.17
C LYS A 412 26.32 29.51 58.84
N ALA A 413 27.17 30.40 58.33
CA ALA A 413 27.92 30.15 57.10
C ALA A 413 28.85 28.95 57.24
N THR A 414 29.59 28.85 58.36
CA THR A 414 30.42 27.67 58.66
C THR A 414 29.59 26.40 58.81
N ALA A 415 28.45 26.43 59.49
CA ALA A 415 27.54 25.28 59.57
C ALA A 415 26.99 24.86 58.20
N GLN A 416 26.70 25.81 57.31
CA GLN A 416 26.25 25.53 55.95
C GLN A 416 27.37 24.91 55.10
N GLN A 417 28.60 25.41 55.20
CA GLN A 417 29.77 24.82 54.55
C GLN A 417 30.01 23.38 55.02
N VAL A 418 29.93 23.11 56.32
CA VAL A 418 30.07 21.76 56.89
C VAL A 418 28.97 20.83 56.37
N ARG A 419 27.71 21.28 56.34
CA ARG A 419 26.59 20.50 55.77
C ARG A 419 26.77 20.20 54.28
N ALA A 420 27.22 21.19 53.51
CA ALA A 420 27.53 21.01 52.10
C ALA A 420 28.67 19.99 51.91
N ALA A 421 29.75 20.11 52.68
CA ALA A 421 30.86 19.17 52.66
C ALA A 421 30.40 17.73 52.98
N ILE A 422 29.59 17.53 54.03
CA ILE A 422 29.02 16.21 54.37
C ILE A 422 28.18 15.66 53.21
N THR A 423 27.39 16.49 52.53
CA THR A 423 26.53 16.08 51.42
C THR A 423 27.35 15.62 50.21
N ILE A 424 28.40 16.37 49.86
CA ILE A 424 29.34 16.01 48.80
C ILE A 424 30.07 14.72 49.17
N GLN A 425 30.60 14.63 50.39
CA GLN A 425 31.28 13.43 50.88
C GLN A 425 30.37 12.20 50.84
N ARG A 426 29.10 12.32 51.22
CA ARG A 426 28.12 11.23 51.11
C ARG A 426 27.88 10.80 49.66
N HIS A 427 27.75 11.75 48.73
CA HIS A 427 27.58 11.45 47.31
C HIS A 427 28.79 10.74 46.73
N ILE A 428 30.00 11.23 47.00
CA ILE A 428 31.25 10.63 46.54
C ILE A 428 31.41 9.22 47.11
N ARG A 429 31.16 9.02 48.42
CA ARG A 429 31.21 7.68 49.03
C ARG A 429 30.22 6.71 48.40
N ARG A 430 28.99 7.14 48.07
CA ARG A 430 28.02 6.31 47.34
C ARG A 430 28.47 6.01 45.92
N TYR A 431 29.02 7.00 45.21
CA TYR A 431 29.55 6.81 43.86
C TYR A 431 30.72 5.82 43.85
N LEU A 432 31.66 5.98 44.77
CA LEU A 432 32.79 5.06 44.93
C LEU A 432 32.32 3.66 45.30
N LYS A 433 31.31 3.53 46.19
CA LYS A 433 30.69 2.23 46.48
C LYS A 433 30.08 1.59 45.23
N ARG A 434 29.36 2.34 44.40
CA ARG A 434 28.83 1.84 43.10
C ARG A 434 29.94 1.48 42.11
N GLN A 435 31.03 2.25 42.08
CA GLN A 435 32.20 1.95 41.26
C GLN A 435 32.89 0.66 41.73
N ASP A 436 33.07 0.48 43.03
CA ASP A 436 33.63 -0.74 43.60
C ASP A 436 32.70 -1.94 43.40
N GLU A 437 31.37 -1.78 43.51
CA GLU A 437 30.39 -2.81 43.14
C GLU A 437 30.53 -3.20 41.66
N LYS A 438 30.62 -2.22 40.75
CA LYS A 438 30.88 -2.46 39.32
C LYS A 438 32.24 -3.10 39.03
N ARG A 439 33.26 -2.85 39.84
CA ARG A 439 34.59 -3.46 39.73
C ARG A 439 34.62 -4.86 40.34
N LYS A 440 33.81 -5.11 41.38
CA LYS A 440 33.67 -6.40 42.07
C LYS A 440 32.73 -7.35 41.33
N GLU A 441 31.79 -6.84 40.54
CA GLU A 441 31.16 -7.61 39.47
C GLU A 441 32.28 -7.96 38.48
N PRO A 442 32.78 -9.21 38.45
CA PRO A 442 33.58 -9.63 37.31
C PRO A 442 32.67 -9.45 36.09
N MET A 443 33.24 -9.26 34.90
CA MET A 443 32.51 -9.41 33.65
C MET A 443 32.15 -10.90 33.47
N MET A 444 31.34 -11.45 34.38
CA MET A 444 30.60 -12.67 34.20
C MET A 444 29.67 -12.35 33.04
N TRP A 445 30.04 -12.87 31.87
CA TRP A 445 29.08 -13.12 30.82
C TRP A 445 27.95 -13.93 31.47
N GLN A 446 26.88 -13.26 31.88
CA GLN A 446 25.67 -13.96 32.26
C GLN A 446 24.99 -14.33 30.94
N PRO A 447 24.78 -15.63 30.66
CA PRO A 447 23.94 -16.00 29.54
C PRO A 447 22.60 -15.27 29.68
N PRO A 448 22.04 -14.72 28.58
CA PRO A 448 20.73 -14.11 28.63
C PRO A 448 19.71 -15.06 29.28
N PRO A 449 18.80 -14.56 30.13
CA PRO A 449 17.89 -15.40 30.88
C PRO A 449 17.10 -16.30 29.93
N GLY A 450 17.19 -17.62 30.17
CA GLY A 450 16.58 -18.65 29.32
C GLY A 450 17.56 -19.48 28.48
N LEU A 451 18.87 -19.23 28.54
CA LEU A 451 19.88 -20.09 27.90
C LEU A 451 20.54 -21.02 28.94
N THR A 452 19.75 -21.93 29.53
CA THR A 452 20.29 -23.09 30.26
C THR A 452 20.97 -24.06 29.29
N ASP A 453 21.92 -24.87 29.76
CA ASP A 453 22.60 -25.86 28.90
C ASP A 453 21.61 -26.82 28.23
N GLU A 454 20.52 -27.17 28.92
CA GLU A 454 19.40 -27.94 28.37
C GLU A 454 18.73 -27.21 27.20
N ARG A 455 18.45 -25.91 27.35
CA ARG A 455 17.85 -25.11 26.28
C ARG A 455 18.81 -24.90 25.12
N ARG A 456 20.12 -24.87 25.37
CA ARG A 456 21.15 -24.82 24.33
C ARG A 456 21.12 -26.08 23.47
N VAL A 457 21.01 -27.25 24.10
CA VAL A 457 20.92 -28.55 23.42
C VAL A 457 19.61 -28.67 22.65
N GLU A 458 18.47 -28.24 23.22
CA GLU A 458 17.19 -28.19 22.51
C GLU A 458 17.26 -27.26 21.28
N LEU A 459 17.83 -26.07 21.43
CA LEU A 459 17.98 -25.13 20.31
C LEU A 459 18.91 -25.69 19.24
N GLN A 460 19.97 -26.40 19.62
CA GLN A 460 20.83 -27.10 18.68
C GLN A 460 20.07 -28.21 17.95
N SER A 461 19.31 -29.05 18.65
CA SER A 461 18.50 -30.10 18.01
C SER A 461 17.45 -29.51 17.06
N MET A 462 16.79 -28.40 17.44
CA MET A 462 15.85 -27.69 16.58
C MET A 462 16.52 -27.07 15.35
N ILE A 463 17.76 -26.59 15.48
CA ILE A 463 18.54 -26.05 14.35
C ILE A 463 18.97 -27.19 13.42
N GLU A 464 19.44 -28.31 13.97
CA GLU A 464 19.77 -29.52 13.21
C GLU A 464 18.54 -30.03 12.45
N GLU A 465 17.40 -30.19 13.12
CA GLU A 465 16.13 -30.63 12.53
C GLU A 465 15.65 -29.69 11.41
N LYS A 466 15.79 -28.38 11.59
CA LYS A 466 15.45 -27.41 10.53
C LYS A 466 16.45 -27.43 9.38
N ARG A 467 17.74 -27.69 9.63
CA ARG A 467 18.77 -27.84 8.60
C ARG A 467 18.62 -29.13 7.82
N THR A 468 18.19 -30.23 8.45
CA THR A 468 17.87 -31.49 7.75
C THR A 468 16.55 -31.38 6.99
N ALA A 469 15.54 -30.71 7.54
CA ALA A 469 14.26 -30.48 6.86
C ALA A 469 14.38 -29.50 5.67
N LYS A 470 15.35 -28.59 5.72
CA LYS A 470 15.68 -27.66 4.64
C LYS A 470 17.20 -27.61 4.46
N PRO A 471 17.80 -28.57 3.74
CA PRO A 471 19.21 -28.50 3.41
C PRO A 471 19.45 -27.19 2.67
N SER A 472 20.39 -26.38 3.16
CA SER A 472 20.87 -25.20 2.44
C SER A 472 21.25 -25.67 1.04
N LYS A 473 20.62 -25.08 0.01
CA LYS A 473 21.05 -25.31 -1.37
C LYS A 473 22.56 -25.11 -1.40
N VAL A 474 23.30 -26.14 -1.79
CA VAL A 474 24.72 -26.02 -2.02
C VAL A 474 24.84 -25.11 -3.23
N SER A 475 24.93 -23.80 -2.99
CA SER A 475 25.31 -22.87 -4.05
C SER A 475 26.75 -23.19 -4.39
N GLU A 476 27.04 -23.27 -5.68
CA GLU A 476 28.42 -23.40 -6.15
C GLU A 476 29.24 -22.23 -5.60
N ARG A 477 30.53 -22.47 -5.35
CA ARG A 477 31.43 -21.49 -4.75
C ARG A 477 31.41 -20.14 -5.50
N ALA A 478 31.23 -20.19 -6.81
CA ALA A 478 31.09 -19.02 -7.67
C ALA A 478 29.88 -18.13 -7.27
N ASP A 479 28.72 -18.72 -6.99
CA ASP A 479 27.53 -17.97 -6.56
C ASP A 479 27.73 -17.28 -5.21
N GLN A 480 28.49 -17.92 -4.31
CA GLN A 480 28.80 -17.37 -2.99
C GLN A 480 29.80 -16.22 -3.11
N GLU A 481 30.79 -16.33 -3.99
CA GLU A 481 31.74 -15.27 -4.31
C GLU A 481 31.01 -14.07 -4.94
N ASP A 482 30.08 -14.31 -5.87
CA ASP A 482 29.24 -13.27 -6.48
C ASP A 482 28.34 -12.57 -5.46
N LEU A 483 27.73 -13.33 -4.55
CA LEU A 483 26.89 -12.76 -3.49
C LEU A 483 27.73 -11.94 -2.50
N HIS A 484 28.94 -12.39 -2.20
CA HIS A 484 29.88 -11.66 -1.35
C HIS A 484 30.33 -10.36 -2.01
N LEU A 485 30.65 -10.37 -3.31
CA LEU A 485 30.99 -9.17 -4.08
C LEU A 485 29.82 -8.18 -4.11
N LYS A 486 28.59 -8.65 -4.36
CA LYS A 486 27.38 -7.80 -4.32
C LYS A 486 27.15 -7.18 -2.93
N ALA A 487 27.39 -7.94 -1.87
CA ALA A 487 27.26 -7.44 -0.49
C ALA A 487 28.34 -6.40 -0.16
N GLN A 488 29.58 -6.61 -0.61
CA GLN A 488 30.66 -5.64 -0.46
C GLN A 488 30.38 -4.35 -1.23
N ASP A 489 29.90 -4.44 -2.47
CA ASP A 489 29.59 -3.27 -3.26
C ASP A 489 28.42 -2.45 -2.66
N ALA A 490 27.38 -3.14 -2.18
CA ALA A 490 26.28 -2.51 -1.45
C ALA A 490 26.75 -1.81 -0.16
N TRP A 491 27.70 -2.41 0.55
CA TRP A 491 28.29 -1.81 1.75
C TRP A 491 29.15 -0.58 1.42
N MET A 492 29.95 -0.64 0.36
CA MET A 492 30.73 0.50 -0.12
C MET A 492 29.85 1.66 -0.57
N HIS A 493 28.74 1.37 -1.26
CA HIS A 493 27.73 2.35 -1.64
C HIS A 493 27.08 3.01 -0.42
N TYR A 494 26.78 2.23 0.62
CA TYR A 494 26.24 2.76 1.88
C TYR A 494 27.24 3.69 2.59
N LEU A 495 28.51 3.29 2.69
CA LEU A 495 29.55 4.11 3.33
C LEU A 495 29.75 5.45 2.62
N SER A 496 29.80 5.44 1.29
CA SER A 496 29.92 6.65 0.47
C SER A 496 28.73 7.60 0.70
N ARG A 497 27.50 7.08 0.71
CA ARG A 497 26.30 7.88 1.01
C ARG A 497 26.29 8.41 2.44
N ARG A 498 26.74 7.62 3.42
CA ARG A 498 26.79 8.01 4.83
C ARG A 498 27.68 9.22 5.05
N LEU A 499 28.82 9.31 4.37
CA LEU A 499 29.74 10.45 4.48
C LEU A 499 29.10 11.74 3.96
N VAL A 500 28.41 11.69 2.82
CA VAL A 500 27.68 12.83 2.25
C VAL A 500 26.56 13.27 3.18
N MET A 501 25.77 12.32 3.69
CA MET A 501 24.69 12.59 4.64
C MET A 501 25.21 13.21 5.94
N LYS A 502 26.37 12.75 6.45
CA LYS A 502 26.99 13.31 7.66
C LYS A 502 27.44 14.76 7.44
N LYS A 503 28.06 15.08 6.30
CA LYS A 503 28.42 16.46 5.95
C LYS A 503 27.19 17.37 5.83
N GLY A 504 26.12 16.88 5.20
CA GLY A 504 24.85 17.60 5.12
C GLY A 504 24.22 17.86 6.50
N TYR A 505 24.26 16.85 7.38
CA TYR A 505 23.78 16.99 8.76
C TYR A 505 24.58 18.02 9.54
N GLN A 506 25.91 17.97 9.48
CA GLN A 506 26.79 18.94 10.15
C GLN A 506 26.57 20.37 9.63
N ARG A 507 26.37 20.55 8.31
CA ARG A 507 26.05 21.86 7.74
C ARG A 507 24.71 22.38 8.25
N ARG A 508 23.69 21.52 8.33
CA ARG A 508 22.37 21.88 8.87
C ARG A 508 22.44 22.22 10.35
N GLU A 509 23.19 21.45 11.14
CA GLU A 509 23.38 21.69 12.56
C GLU A 509 24.12 23.01 12.83
N ALA A 510 25.18 23.30 12.06
CA ALA A 510 25.87 24.58 12.11
C ALA A 510 24.97 25.76 11.71
N LEU A 511 24.13 25.59 10.69
CA LEU A 511 23.15 26.59 10.28
C LEU A 511 22.12 26.84 11.40
N LEU A 512 21.59 25.78 12.01
CA LEU A 512 20.63 25.90 13.10
C LEU A 512 21.25 26.62 14.30
N ALA A 513 22.49 26.29 14.68
CA ALA A 513 23.20 26.99 15.73
C ALA A 513 23.43 28.47 15.40
N SER A 514 23.76 28.80 14.14
CA SER A 514 23.89 30.19 13.69
C SER A 514 22.55 30.93 13.79
N LEU A 515 21.45 30.31 13.35
CA LEU A 515 20.11 30.91 13.42
C LEU A 515 19.63 31.08 14.87
N GLU A 516 19.96 30.16 15.76
CA GLU A 516 19.68 30.29 17.20
C GLU A 516 20.46 31.46 17.80
N MET A 517 21.75 31.62 17.47
CA MET A 517 22.55 32.77 17.89
C MET A 517 22.00 34.09 17.35
N ASP A 518 21.61 34.14 16.07
CA ASP A 518 21.02 35.33 15.46
C ASP A 518 19.65 35.66 16.10
N ALA A 519 18.85 34.66 16.43
CA ALA A 519 17.57 34.82 17.11
C ALA A 519 17.75 35.35 18.54
N ASP A 520 18.71 34.82 19.30
CA ASP A 520 19.05 35.30 20.63
C ASP A 520 19.60 36.74 20.59
N LEU A 521 20.39 37.07 19.56
CA LEU A 521 20.87 38.43 19.33
C LEU A 521 19.72 39.41 19.08
N LEU A 522 18.75 39.03 18.25
CA LEU A 522 17.56 39.85 17.97
C LEU A 522 16.64 39.96 19.19
N ALA A 523 16.49 38.90 19.98
CA ALA A 523 15.70 38.91 21.20
C ALA A 523 16.30 39.83 22.28
N THR A 524 17.61 40.05 22.24
CA THR A 524 18.34 40.92 23.17
C THR A 524 18.60 42.33 22.59
N ALA A 525 17.99 42.67 21.46
CA ALA A 525 18.19 43.96 20.81
C ALA A 525 17.76 45.14 21.70
N PRO A 526 18.63 46.16 21.88
CA PRO A 526 18.29 47.35 22.63
C PRO A 526 17.24 48.18 21.87
N LYS A 527 16.47 48.99 22.60
CA LYS A 527 15.56 49.96 21.99
C LYS A 527 16.37 51.01 21.23
N LEU A 528 15.79 51.56 20.15
CA LEU A 528 16.44 52.57 19.30
C LEU A 528 16.92 53.82 20.07
N SER A 529 16.30 54.15 21.21
CA SER A 529 16.70 55.24 22.09
C SER A 529 17.98 54.96 22.89
N ASP A 530 18.28 53.68 23.13
CA ASP A 530 19.33 53.20 24.05
C ASP A 530 20.50 52.57 23.28
N ALA A 531 20.46 52.61 21.94
CA ALA A 531 21.43 51.97 21.08
C ALA A 531 22.77 52.72 21.06
N THR A 532 23.85 52.00 21.33
CA THR A 532 25.23 52.51 21.31
C THR A 532 25.92 52.14 20.00
N ASN A 533 26.98 52.86 19.60
CA ASN A 533 27.76 52.52 18.40
C ASN A 533 28.34 51.09 18.41
N ARG A 534 28.54 50.49 19.59
CA ARG A 534 28.96 49.07 19.72
C ARG A 534 27.88 48.08 19.32
N ASP A 535 26.61 48.43 19.55
CA ASP A 535 25.47 47.58 19.20
C ASP A 535 25.34 47.53 17.67
N VAL A 536 25.59 48.64 16.97
CA VAL A 536 25.60 48.71 15.50
C VAL A 536 26.58 47.69 14.91
N TYR A 537 27.80 47.58 15.43
CA TYR A 537 28.77 46.57 14.97
C TYR A 537 28.33 45.13 15.26
N THR A 538 27.53 44.93 16.29
CA THR A 538 27.06 43.60 16.70
C THR A 538 25.92 43.12 15.77
N PHE A 539 25.07 44.04 15.30
CA PHE A 539 23.94 43.74 14.40
C PHE A 539 24.32 43.81 12.90
N THR A 540 25.51 44.30 12.55
CA THR A 540 25.99 44.24 11.17
C THR A 540 26.51 42.85 10.81
N SER A 541 25.98 42.27 9.74
CA SER A 541 26.53 41.03 9.17
C SER A 541 27.97 41.25 8.68
N HIS A 542 28.86 40.31 8.96
CA HIS A 542 30.25 40.32 8.47
C HIS A 542 30.36 39.95 6.98
N SER A 543 29.26 39.47 6.38
CA SER A 543 29.18 39.12 4.96
C SER A 543 28.86 40.37 4.14
N ALA A 544 29.84 40.81 3.34
CA ALA A 544 29.71 41.99 2.46
C ALA A 544 28.46 41.98 1.55
N PRO A 545 28.08 40.89 0.85
CA PRO A 545 26.87 40.90 0.02
C PRO A 545 25.57 41.03 0.83
N VAL A 546 25.51 40.42 2.02
CA VAL A 546 24.35 40.52 2.91
C VAL A 546 24.23 41.94 3.48
N ALA A 547 25.35 42.51 3.93
CA ALA A 547 25.40 43.89 4.42
C ALA A 547 25.03 44.91 3.32
N ALA A 548 25.53 44.72 2.09
CA ALA A 548 25.21 45.58 0.95
C ALA A 548 23.73 45.50 0.57
N LYS A 549 23.15 44.29 0.55
CA LYS A 549 21.71 44.10 0.28
C LYS A 549 20.84 44.68 1.39
N ALA A 550 21.20 44.48 2.67
CA ALA A 550 20.50 45.07 3.80
C ALA A 550 20.51 46.61 3.74
N LEU A 551 21.65 47.20 3.36
CA LEU A 551 21.79 48.64 3.19
C LEU A 551 21.00 49.18 1.99
N ALA A 552 20.92 48.42 0.89
CA ALA A 552 20.06 48.76 -0.24
C ALA A 552 18.57 48.74 0.15
N ASN A 553 18.12 47.68 0.82
CA ASN A 553 16.74 47.55 1.30
C ASN A 553 16.39 48.65 2.31
N HIS A 554 17.29 48.97 3.24
CA HIS A 554 17.08 50.07 4.18
C HIS A 554 16.96 51.43 3.48
N ARG A 555 17.78 51.69 2.45
CA ARG A 555 17.66 52.90 1.63
C ARG A 555 16.34 52.95 0.88
N GLU A 556 15.88 51.82 0.36
CA GLU A 556 14.56 51.71 -0.26
C GLU A 556 13.46 52.03 0.75
N GLU A 557 13.44 51.40 1.94
CA GLU A 557 12.46 51.68 2.99
C GLU A 557 12.48 53.15 3.45
N VAL A 558 13.66 53.75 3.67
CA VAL A 558 13.78 55.15 4.06
C VAL A 558 13.28 56.08 2.94
N ASN A 559 13.58 55.75 1.68
CA ASN A 559 13.05 56.49 0.54
C ASN A 559 11.53 56.37 0.48
N MET A 560 10.97 55.18 0.73
CA MET A 560 9.53 54.94 0.77
C MET A 560 8.86 55.72 1.89
N LEU A 561 9.43 55.73 3.09
CA LEU A 561 8.91 56.51 4.22
C LEU A 561 8.89 58.02 3.93
N ARG A 562 9.89 58.53 3.19
CA ARG A 562 9.98 59.93 2.76
C ARG A 562 9.01 60.31 1.64
N GLN A 563 8.41 59.34 0.94
CA GLN A 563 7.47 59.66 -0.12
C GLN A 563 6.13 60.18 0.43
N PRO A 564 5.45 61.08 -0.30
CA PRO A 564 4.13 61.57 0.06
C PRO A 564 3.08 60.44 0.11
N TRP A 565 2.06 60.59 0.94
CA TRP A 565 1.06 59.56 1.22
C TRP A 565 0.34 59.00 -0.01
N TRP A 566 0.11 59.80 -1.06
CA TRP A 566 -0.56 59.38 -2.29
C TRP A 566 0.26 58.41 -3.16
N LYS A 567 1.59 58.40 -3.05
CA LYS A 567 2.44 57.38 -3.69
C LYS A 567 2.51 56.06 -2.90
N LYS A 568 2.08 56.07 -1.63
CA LYS A 568 2.07 54.88 -0.76
C LYS A 568 0.81 54.02 -0.93
N MET A 569 -0.26 54.55 -1.54
CA MET A 569 -1.50 53.79 -1.77
C MET A 569 -1.33 52.61 -2.74
N HIS A 570 -0.55 52.78 -3.81
CA HIS A 570 -0.37 51.75 -4.86
C HIS A 570 0.59 50.61 -4.48
N LEU A 571 0.94 50.49 -3.20
CA LEU A 571 1.89 49.48 -2.68
C LEU A 571 1.24 48.43 -1.80
N GLU A 572 0.05 48.68 -1.25
CA GLU A 572 -0.72 47.64 -0.58
C GLU A 572 -1.26 46.61 -1.59
N ASP A 573 -1.64 47.07 -2.79
CA ASP A 573 -2.12 46.19 -3.88
C ASP A 573 -1.01 45.36 -4.55
N LYS A 574 0.26 45.79 -4.48
CA LYS A 574 1.39 45.08 -5.13
C LYS A 574 1.88 43.85 -4.36
N ASN A 575 1.60 43.76 -3.06
CA ASN A 575 2.07 42.65 -2.25
C ASN A 575 1.28 41.35 -2.47
N GLU A 576 0.09 41.39 -3.07
CA GLU A 576 -0.68 40.18 -3.39
C GLU A 576 -0.23 39.55 -4.73
N ASP A 577 0.04 40.35 -5.76
CA ASP A 577 0.44 39.86 -7.08
C ASP A 577 1.90 39.33 -7.14
N ASP A 578 2.81 39.85 -6.30
CA ASP A 578 4.21 39.39 -6.27
C ASP A 578 4.41 38.04 -5.53
N VAL A 579 3.39 37.53 -4.82
CA VAL A 579 3.43 36.19 -4.18
C VAL A 579 3.14 35.07 -5.19
N GLU A 580 2.31 35.31 -6.20
CA GLU A 580 2.05 34.33 -7.27
C GLU A 580 3.25 34.18 -8.22
N GLY A 581 3.99 35.26 -8.50
CA GLY A 581 5.17 35.22 -9.38
C GLY A 581 6.40 34.50 -8.80
N MET A 582 6.52 34.37 -7.47
CA MET A 582 7.63 33.64 -6.83
C MET A 582 7.40 32.13 -6.74
N GLU A 583 6.18 31.62 -6.82
CA GLU A 583 5.92 30.18 -6.83
C GLU A 583 6.24 29.55 -8.21
N GLU A 584 6.09 30.28 -9.32
CA GLU A 584 6.46 29.80 -10.65
C GLU A 584 7.97 29.75 -10.90
N ALA A 585 8.76 30.64 -10.27
CA ALA A 585 10.21 30.70 -10.46
C ALA A 585 11.01 29.63 -9.67
N VAL A 586 10.36 28.85 -8.79
CA VAL A 586 11.00 27.74 -8.05
C VAL A 586 10.74 26.38 -8.71
N MET A 587 10.02 26.36 -9.84
CA MET A 587 9.72 25.15 -10.61
C MET A 587 10.56 25.00 -11.91
N PHE A 588 11.67 25.73 -12.04
CA PHE A 588 12.68 25.49 -13.09
C PHE A 588 14.10 25.36 -12.54
#